data_AF-A0A9W6DSF3-F1
#
_entry.id   AF-A0A9W6DSF3-F1
#
_cell.length_a   1.000
_cell.length_b   1.000
_cell.length_c   1.000
_cell.angle_alpha   90.00
_cell.angle_beta   90.00
_cell.angle_gamma   90.00
#
_symmetry.space_group_name_H-M   'P 1'
#
loop_
_entity.id
_entity.type
_entity.pdbx_description
1 polymer ?
#
loop_
_entity_poly.entity_id
_entity_poly.type
_entity_poly.pdbx_seq_one_letter_code
_entity_poly.pdbx_strand_id
1 'polypeptide(L)' 'IWNFLDYSAVTFPVDQVRAEVDELPTGYQPRNELDAWNWGLYNAEAMNGHPVNVQIIGKKLEEEKVLGAATVIEKIWRS' A
#
# COMPACT_ATOMS: atom_id res chain seq x y z
N ILE A 1 -0.76 11.19 7.90
CA ILE A 1 -1.48 10.90 9.17
C ILE A 1 -0.47 10.65 10.28
N TRP A 2 0.39 9.63 10.15
CA TRP A 2 1.27 9.14 11.22
C TRP A 2 2.31 10.14 11.71
N ASN A 3 2.81 11.02 10.84
CA ASN A 3 3.71 12.12 11.22
C ASN A 3 3.09 13.05 12.27
N PHE A 4 1.77 13.31 12.18
CA PHE A 4 1.08 14.16 13.16
C PHE A 4 0.93 13.47 14.53
N LEU A 5 0.85 12.14 14.53
CA LEU A 5 0.70 11.33 15.74
C LEU A 5 2.03 10.92 16.36
N ASP A 6 3.16 11.24 15.71
CA ASP A 6 4.51 10.79 16.11
C ASP A 6 4.60 9.26 16.24
N TYR A 7 4.02 8.55 15.26
CA TYR A 7 3.97 7.09 15.20
C TYR A 7 5.01 6.55 14.22
N SER A 8 5.68 5.47 14.63
CA SER A 8 6.69 4.78 13.83
C SER A 8 6.00 4.07 12.66
N ALA A 9 6.56 4.20 11.46
CA ALA A 9 5.98 3.65 10.23
C ALA A 9 7.08 3.05 9.34
N VAL A 10 6.83 1.89 8.75
CA VAL A 10 7.68 1.30 7.70
C VAL A 10 6.83 0.93 6.49
N THR A 11 7.33 1.21 5.29
CA THR A 11 6.68 0.88 4.02
C THR A 11 7.63 0.03 3.18
N PHE A 12 7.14 -1.07 2.62
CA PHE A 12 7.94 -1.98 1.78
C PHE A 12 7.05 -2.69 0.74
N PRO A 13 7.63 -3.14 -0.39
CA PRO A 13 6.88 -3.83 -1.44
C PRO A 13 6.45 -5.22 -1.00
N VAL A 14 5.20 -5.56 -1.30
CA VAL A 14 4.59 -6.87 -1.03
C VAL A 14 3.89 -7.47 -2.24
N ASP A 15 3.79 -6.74 -3.34
CA ASP A 15 3.35 -7.28 -4.63
C ASP A 15 3.76 -6.30 -5.75
N GLN A 16 3.34 -6.59 -6.98
CA GLN A 16 3.44 -5.70 -8.13
C GLN A 16 2.13 -5.74 -8.93
N VAL A 17 1.83 -4.63 -9.60
CA VAL A 17 0.71 -4.55 -10.55
C VAL A 17 0.96 -5.51 -11.71
N ARG A 18 -0.08 -6.25 -12.10
CA ARG A 18 -0.09 -7.19 -13.23
C ARG A 18 -1.29 -6.90 -14.11
N ALA A 19 -1.06 -6.26 -15.26
CA ALA A 19 -2.14 -5.82 -16.16
C ALA A 19 -3.04 -6.97 -16.66
N GLU A 20 -2.52 -8.19 -16.70
CA GLU A 20 -3.22 -9.40 -17.13
C GLU A 20 -4.19 -9.99 -16.11
N VAL A 21 -4.07 -9.62 -14.82
CA VAL A 21 -4.93 -10.15 -13.74
C VAL A 21 -5.59 -9.06 -12.89
N ASP A 22 -5.06 -7.84 -12.89
CA ASP A 22 -5.61 -6.75 -12.08
C ASP A 22 -6.84 -6.14 -12.75
N GLU A 23 -7.99 -6.34 -12.12
CA GLU A 23 -9.27 -5.76 -12.54
C GLU A 23 -9.70 -4.63 -11.58
N LEU A 24 -10.25 -3.56 -12.16
CA LEU A 24 -10.85 -2.49 -11.37
C LEU A 24 -12.10 -3.02 -10.64
N PRO A 25 -12.26 -2.74 -9.33
CA PRO A 25 -13.40 -3.23 -8.58
C PRO A 25 -14.72 -2.65 -9.11
N THR A 26 -15.73 -3.51 -9.22
CA THR A 26 -17.07 -3.10 -9.63
C THR A 26 -17.75 -2.29 -8.53
N GLY A 27 -18.39 -1.17 -8.89
CA GLY A 27 -19.21 -0.39 -7.95
C GLY A 27 -18.46 0.71 -7.18
N TYR A 28 -17.29 1.15 -7.66
CA TYR A 28 -16.66 2.36 -7.15
C TYR A 28 -17.62 3.56 -7.21
N GLN A 29 -17.80 4.23 -6.08
CA GLN A 29 -18.54 5.48 -5.96
C GLN A 29 -17.62 6.53 -5.32
N PRO A 30 -17.26 7.60 -6.06
CA PRO A 30 -16.36 8.62 -5.53
C PRO A 30 -17.00 9.36 -4.36
N ARG A 31 -16.21 9.59 -3.31
CA ARG A 31 -16.63 10.36 -2.12
C ARG A 31 -16.71 11.87 -2.39
N ASN A 32 -15.91 12.36 -3.34
CA ASN A 32 -15.85 13.75 -3.79
C ASN A 32 -15.12 13.84 -5.14
N GLU A 33 -15.00 15.05 -5.69
CA GLU A 33 -14.36 15.30 -6.98
C GLU A 33 -12.87 14.90 -7.02
N LEU A 34 -12.14 15.08 -5.91
CA LEU A 34 -10.74 14.70 -5.81
C LEU A 34 -10.54 13.19 -5.81
N ASP A 35 -11.45 12.45 -5.17
CA ASP A 35 -11.49 10.99 -5.21
C ASP A 35 -11.73 10.52 -6.65
N ALA A 36 -12.75 11.06 -7.32
CA ALA A 36 -13.06 10.74 -8.72
C ALA A 36 -11.87 11.02 -9.65
N TRP A 37 -11.21 12.17 -9.45
CA TRP A 37 -10.04 12.54 -10.23
C TRP A 37 -8.87 11.57 -10.01
N ASN A 38 -8.53 11.26 -8.75
CA ASN A 38 -7.46 10.30 -8.43
C ASN A 38 -7.75 8.91 -8.99
N TRP A 39 -9.00 8.45 -8.88
CA TRP A 39 -9.42 7.16 -9.43
C TRP A 39 -9.22 7.10 -10.95
N GLY A 40 -9.53 8.19 -11.65
CA GLY A 40 -9.33 8.30 -13.10
C GLY A 40 -7.87 8.27 -13.56
N LEU A 41 -6.91 8.39 -12.65
CA LEU A 41 -5.47 8.30 -12.98
C LEU A 41 -4.98 6.84 -13.07
N TYR A 42 -5.72 5.88 -12.52
CA TYR A 42 -5.27 4.50 -12.52
C TYR A 42 -5.43 3.85 -13.90
N ASN A 43 -4.34 3.26 -14.39
CA ASN A 43 -4.32 2.48 -15.62
C ASN A 43 -3.38 1.28 -15.43
N ALA A 44 -3.94 0.07 -15.43
CA ALA A 44 -3.21 -1.16 -15.12
C ALA A 44 -2.08 -1.46 -16.13
N GLU A 45 -2.28 -1.14 -17.41
CA GLU A 45 -1.28 -1.36 -18.46
C GLU A 45 -0.08 -0.42 -18.29
N ALA A 46 -0.33 0.87 -18.06
CA ALA A 46 0.71 1.86 -17.83
C ALA A 46 1.46 1.67 -16.50
N MET A 47 0.81 1.04 -15.52
CA MET A 47 1.38 0.77 -14.19
C MET A 47 1.92 -0.65 -14.04
N ASN A 48 1.91 -1.46 -15.10
CA ASN A 48 2.32 -2.86 -15.04
C ASN A 48 3.75 -3.00 -14.50
N GLY A 49 3.95 -3.89 -13.53
CA GLY A 49 5.23 -4.10 -12.85
C GLY A 49 5.60 -3.06 -11.78
N HIS A 50 4.78 -2.02 -11.54
CA HIS A 50 5.01 -1.11 -10.42
C HIS A 50 4.74 -1.81 -9.08
N PRO A 51 5.51 -1.49 -8.01
CA PRO A 51 5.37 -2.14 -6.72
C PRO A 51 4.08 -1.72 -6.00
N VAL A 52 3.38 -2.70 -5.45
CA VAL A 52 2.31 -2.50 -4.46
C VAL A 52 2.94 -2.63 -3.08
N ASN A 53 2.86 -1.54 -2.32
CA ASN A 53 3.49 -1.45 -1.00
C ASN A 53 2.47 -1.58 0.12
N VAL A 54 2.89 -2.17 1.24
CA VAL A 54 2.17 -2.14 2.51
C VAL A 54 2.91 -1.25 3.50
N GLN A 55 2.15 -0.53 4.32
CA GLN A 55 2.67 0.29 5.40
C GLN A 55 2.24 -0.29 6.75
N ILE A 56 3.21 -0.55 7.63
CA ILE A 56 2.98 -1.01 9.01
C ILE A 56 3.23 0.17 9.95
N ILE A 57 2.29 0.37 10.87
CA ILE A 57 2.29 1.47 11.83
C ILE A 57 2.34 0.92 13.24
N GLY A 58 3.27 1.42 14.05
CA GLY A 58 3.35 1.19 15.48
C GLY A 58 3.14 2.48 16.25
N LYS A 59 2.80 2.35 17.54
CA LYS A 59 2.77 3.53 18.42
C LYS A 59 4.19 4.03 18.65
N LYS A 60 4.30 5.22 19.23
CA LYS A 60 5.58 5.81 19.64
C LYS A 60 6.38 4.84 20.53
N LEU A 61 7.69 4.73 20.28
CA LEU A 61 8.63 3.83 20.98
C LEU A 61 8.36 2.33 20.74
N GLU A 62 7.74 1.96 19.60
CA GLU A 62 7.52 0.57 19.19
C GLU A 62 8.23 0.20 17.88
N GLU A 63 9.33 0.88 17.55
CA GLU A 63 10.08 0.71 16.30
C GLU A 63 10.47 -0.75 16.04
N GLU A 64 10.95 -1.47 17.06
CA GLU A 64 11.39 -2.88 16.93
C GLU A 64 10.22 -3.81 16.62
N LYS A 65 9.01 -3.51 17.11
CA LYS A 65 7.81 -4.29 16.79
C LYS A 65 7.40 -4.06 15.33
N VAL A 66 7.46 -2.82 14.86
CA VAL A 66 7.17 -2.46 13.47
C VAL A 66 8.16 -3.15 12.52
N LEU A 67 9.45 -3.12 12.83
CA LEU A 67 10.48 -3.81 12.05
C LEU A 67 10.34 -5.33 12.11
N GLY A 68 10.02 -5.89 13.28
CA GLY A 68 9.76 -7.32 13.45
C GLY A 68 8.58 -7.80 12.60
N ALA A 69 7.47 -7.06 12.60
CA ALA A 69 6.31 -7.37 11.77
C ALA A 69 6.63 -7.29 10.27
N ALA A 70 7.34 -6.24 9.84
CA ALA A 70 7.79 -6.11 8.45
C ALA A 70 8.66 -7.29 8.02
N THR A 71 9.60 -7.71 8.87
CA THR A 71 10.49 -8.86 8.61
C THR A 71 9.71 -10.16 8.45
N VAL A 72 8.68 -10.39 9.27
CA VAL A 72 7.84 -11.59 9.16
C VAL A 72 7.04 -11.57 7.85
N ILE A 73 6.42 -10.44 7.51
CA ILE A 73 5.65 -10.31 6.27
C ILE A 73 6.56 -10.48 5.05
N GLU A 74 7.73 -9.84 5.05
CA GLU A 74 8.70 -9.99 3.96
C GLU A 74 9.13 -11.45 3.75
N LYS A 75 9.36 -12.19 4.84
CA LYS A 75 9.72 -13.62 4.76
C LYS A 75 8.61 -14.49 4.15
N ILE A 76 7.35 -14.19 4.47
CA ILE A 76 6.18 -14.92 3.93
C ILE A 76 5.96 -14.56 2.45
N TRP A 77 6.16 -13.29 2.09
CA TRP A 77 5.98 -12.83 0.72
C TRP A 77 7.05 -13.35 -0.23
N ARG A 78 8.31 -13.40 0.23
CA ARG A 78 9.45 -13.81 -0.60
C ARG A 78 9.62 -15.33 -0.75
N SER A 79 8.91 -16.13 0.06
CA SER A 79 8.99 -17.60 0.03
C SER A 79 8.12 -18.20 -1.07
#